data_AF-G7IUG6-F1
#
_entry.id   AF-G7IUG6-F1
#
_cell.length_a   1.000
_cell.length_b   1.000
_cell.length_c   1.000
_cell.angle_alpha   90.00
_cell.angle_beta   90.00
_cell.angle_gamma   90.00
#
_symmetry.space_group_name_H-M   'P 1'
#
loop_
_entity.id
_entity.type
_entity.pdbx_description
1 polymer ?
#
loop_
_entity_poly.entity_id
_entity_poly.type
_entity_poly.pdbx_seq_one_letter_code
_entity_poly.pdbx_strand_id
1 'polypeptide(L)'
;MVFTIFMELVIMDRKGDRIVASIRRTLVYKFKEQLQEGMVFTISSSNVVSNSGSYRPSHNEYKLNFTINTKVKLSKTVLVPTNVYSFTPAPDVFNESYDNNYLVDVIGVMIGVGVEREYERDGVKTKMNVIELDSNG
;
A
#
# COMPACT_ATOMS: atom_id res chain seq x y z
N MET A 1 -8.62 -21.05 3.39
CA MET A 1 -7.32 -20.72 4.02
C MET A 1 -6.59 -19.77 3.08
N VAL A 2 -6.65 -18.46 3.33
CA VAL A 2 -5.93 -17.47 2.50
C VAL A 2 -4.48 -17.47 2.95
N PHE A 3 -3.59 -18.03 2.14
CA PHE A 3 -2.16 -17.95 2.40
C PHE A 3 -1.68 -16.54 2.06
N THR A 4 -1.32 -15.73 3.06
CA THR A 4 -0.62 -14.47 2.82
C THR A 4 0.76 -14.79 2.23
N ILE A 5 0.95 -14.50 0.94
CA ILE A 5 2.13 -14.90 0.16
C ILE A 5 3.37 -14.07 0.55
N PHE A 6 3.17 -12.83 1.00
CA PHE A 6 4.11 -11.91 1.63
C PHE A 6 3.30 -10.72 2.16
N MET A 7 3.84 -9.88 3.05
CA MET A 7 3.19 -8.62 3.43
C MET A 7 4.00 -7.44 2.91
N GLU A 8 3.32 -6.45 2.36
CA GLU A 8 3.89 -5.16 1.99
C GLU A 8 3.11 -4.05 2.70
N LEU A 9 3.82 -3.02 3.16
CA LEU A 9 3.28 -1.93 3.95
C LEU A 9 3.81 -0.61 3.40
N VAL A 10 3.01 0.44 3.50
CA VAL A 10 3.46 1.83 3.30
C VAL A 10 3.52 2.49 4.67
N ILE A 11 4.70 2.92 5.08
CA ILE A 11 4.95 3.56 6.37
C ILE A 11 5.12 5.04 6.14
N MET A 12 4.41 5.87 6.89
CA MET A 12 4.52 7.32 6.85
C MET A 12 5.24 7.83 8.09
N ASP A 13 6.17 8.78 7.90
CA ASP A 13 6.85 9.45 9.00
C ASP A 13 6.14 10.76 9.41
N ARG A 14 6.71 11.47 10.39
CA ARG A 14 6.16 12.74 10.90
C ARG A 14 6.11 13.89 9.87
N LYS A 15 6.89 13.79 8.79
CA LYS A 15 6.91 14.80 7.71
C LYS A 15 5.89 14.48 6.61
N GLY A 16 5.25 13.31 6.68
CA GLY A 16 4.40 12.80 5.61
C GLY A 16 5.16 12.00 4.57
N ASP A 17 6.47 11.80 4.74
CA ASP A 17 7.28 11.03 3.80
C ASP A 17 6.91 9.55 3.92
N ARG A 18 6.65 8.91 2.78
CA ARG A 18 6.23 7.52 2.70
C ARG A 18 7.42 6.63 2.33
N ILE A 19 7.57 5.48 2.98
CA ILE A 19 8.52 4.43 2.59
C ILE A 19 7.82 3.08 2.57
N VAL A 20 8.09 2.28 1.53
CA VAL A 20 7.57 0.91 1.43
C VAL A 20 8.39 0.00 2.36
N ALA A 21 7.73 -0.94 3.02
CA ALA A 21 8.37 -2.02 3.75
C ALA A 21 7.84 -3.37 3.29
N SER A 22 8.74 -4.32 3.04
CA SER A 22 8.39 -5.70 2.68
C SER A 22 8.74 -6.68 3.80
N ILE A 23 7.83 -7.63 4.02
CA ILE A 23 7.97 -8.74 4.97
C ILE A 23 7.80 -10.04 4.19
N ARG A 24 8.89 -10.80 4.10
CA ARG A 24 8.88 -12.12 3.44
C ARG A 24 7.91 -13.06 4.15
N ARG A 25 7.31 -13.98 3.39
CA ARG A 25 6.38 -15.02 3.88
C ARG A 25 6.83 -15.68 5.19
N THR A 26 8.10 -16.04 5.26
CA THR A 26 8.71 -16.74 6.40
C THR A 26 8.72 -15.90 7.68
N LEU A 27 8.49 -14.59 7.62
CA LEU A 27 8.49 -13.68 8.77
C LEU A 27 7.12 -13.06 9.04
N VAL A 28 6.11 -13.27 8.18
CA VAL A 28 4.76 -12.71 8.35
C VAL A 28 4.19 -13.06 9.72
N TYR A 29 4.37 -14.29 10.18
CA TYR A 29 3.87 -14.75 11.49
C TYR A 29 4.38 -13.90 12.67
N LYS A 30 5.58 -13.30 12.55
CA LYS A 30 6.21 -12.51 13.60
C LYS A 30 5.57 -11.12 13.74
N PHE A 31 5.06 -10.56 12.64
CA PHE A 31 4.65 -9.15 12.59
C PHE A 31 3.16 -8.95 12.35
N LYS A 32 2.44 -9.93 11.78
CA LYS A 32 1.04 -9.78 11.35
C LYS A 32 0.06 -9.34 12.44
N GLU A 33 0.26 -9.80 13.67
CA GLU A 33 -0.63 -9.46 14.79
C GLU A 33 -0.28 -8.08 15.39
N GLN A 34 0.96 -7.64 15.22
CA GLN A 34 1.46 -6.40 15.80
C GLN A 34 1.22 -5.20 14.89
N LEU A 35 1.38 -5.38 13.57
CA LEU A 35 1.23 -4.32 12.58
C LEU A 35 -0.24 -4.16 12.22
N GLN A 36 -0.79 -3.01 12.59
CA GLN A 36 -2.17 -2.62 12.31
C GLN A 36 -2.16 -1.26 11.63
N GLU A 37 -2.99 -1.11 10.60
CA GLU A 37 -3.17 0.18 9.92
C GLU A 37 -3.66 1.25 10.89
N GLY A 38 -3.27 2.50 10.66
CA GLY A 38 -3.61 3.64 11.51
C GLY A 38 -2.84 3.74 12.83
N MET A 39 -2.01 2.75 13.18
CA MET A 39 -1.19 2.77 14.39
C MET A 39 0.22 3.31 14.13
N VAL A 40 0.83 3.93 15.14
CA VAL A 40 2.19 4.48 15.06
C VAL A 40 3.18 3.52 15.70
N PHE A 41 4.30 3.26 15.03
CA PHE A 41 5.33 2.33 15.50
C PHE A 41 6.72 2.95 15.46
N THR A 42 7.57 2.51 16.38
CA THR A 42 9.03 2.66 16.27
C THR A 42 9.57 1.38 15.64
N ILE A 43 10.26 1.53 14.52
CA ILE A 43 10.85 0.43 13.74
C ILE A 43 12.36 0.61 13.70
N SER A 44 13.11 -0.46 13.97
CA SER A 44 14.58 -0.45 13.90
C SER A 44 15.16 -1.78 13.45
N SER A 45 16.43 -1.76 13.03
CA SER A 45 17.15 -2.96 12.56
C SER A 45 16.51 -3.63 11.34
N SER A 46 15.97 -2.84 10.42
CA SER A 46 15.57 -3.26 9.07
C SER A 46 16.70 -3.02 8.07
N ASN A 47 16.70 -3.76 6.97
CA ASN A 47 17.62 -3.50 5.86
C ASN A 47 17.02 -2.45 4.94
N VAL A 48 17.84 -1.55 4.42
CA VAL A 48 17.46 -0.59 3.38
C VAL A 48 17.92 -1.13 2.04
N VAL A 49 17.04 -1.17 1.06
CA VAL A 49 17.33 -1.64 -0.32
C VAL A 49 16.72 -0.68 -1.33
N SER A 50 17.15 -0.74 -2.59
CA SER A 50 16.55 0.06 -3.66
C SER A 50 15.09 -0.32 -3.91
N ASN A 51 14.28 0.70 -4.18
CA ASN A 51 12.87 0.58 -4.55
C ASN A 51 12.73 0.61 -6.09
N SER A 52 13.18 -0.46 -6.74
CA SER A 52 13.05 -0.64 -8.19
C SER A 52 11.76 -1.40 -8.56
N GLY A 53 11.30 -1.23 -9.80
CA GLY A 53 10.09 -1.87 -10.34
C GLY A 53 9.02 -0.88 -10.82
N SER A 54 7.84 -1.39 -11.17
CA SER A 54 6.65 -0.59 -11.47
C SER A 54 5.64 -0.70 -10.33
N TYR A 55 4.56 0.09 -10.34
CA TYR A 55 3.49 0.08 -9.33
C TYR A 55 3.94 0.42 -7.89
N ARG A 56 4.85 1.38 -7.73
CA ARG A 56 5.36 1.80 -6.43
C ARG A 56 4.34 2.70 -5.69
N PRO A 57 3.97 2.38 -4.44
CA PRO A 57 3.14 3.26 -3.62
C PRO A 57 3.85 4.52 -3.09
N SER A 58 5.17 4.61 -3.23
CA SER A 58 5.98 5.74 -2.77
C SER A 58 7.05 6.10 -3.80
N HIS A 59 7.33 7.40 -3.87
CA HIS A 59 8.42 7.99 -4.66
C HIS A 59 9.80 7.86 -4.01
N ASN A 60 9.89 7.28 -2.81
CA ASN A 60 11.18 7.03 -2.16
C ASN A 60 12.01 6.03 -2.97
N GLU A 61 13.26 6.39 -3.27
CA GLU A 61 14.22 5.55 -4.01
C GLU A 61 14.59 4.27 -3.25
N TYR A 62 14.30 4.21 -1.95
CA TYR A 62 14.57 3.09 -1.08
C TYR A 62 13.30 2.49 -0.48
N LYS A 63 13.41 1.23 -0.08
CA LYS A 63 12.40 0.51 0.71
C LYS A 63 13.06 -0.29 1.82
N LEU A 64 12.28 -0.60 2.85
CA LEU A 64 12.71 -1.43 3.96
C LEU A 64 12.44 -2.90 3.68
N ASN A 65 13.40 -3.75 4.00
CA ASN A 65 13.21 -5.19 4.07
C ASN A 65 13.29 -5.60 5.54
N PHE A 66 12.17 -6.12 6.06
CA PHE A 66 12.11 -6.63 7.42
C PHE A 66 12.89 -7.94 7.50
N THR A 67 13.70 -8.04 8.53
CA THR A 67 14.51 -9.22 8.84
C THR A 67 14.04 -9.84 10.15
N ILE A 68 14.59 -11.01 10.49
CA ILE A 68 14.36 -11.60 11.81
C ILE A 68 14.82 -10.69 12.96
N ASN A 69 15.76 -9.78 12.70
CA ASN A 69 16.30 -8.84 13.69
C ASN A 69 15.52 -7.53 13.75
N THR A 70 14.61 -7.28 12.81
CA THR A 70 13.78 -6.06 12.83
C THR A 70 12.92 -6.05 14.08
N LYS A 71 12.95 -4.91 14.77
CA LYS A 71 12.20 -4.64 15.99
C LYS A 71 11.10 -3.64 15.66
N VAL A 72 9.88 -3.99 16.05
CA VAL A 72 8.69 -3.12 15.95
C VAL A 72 8.19 -2.91 17.37
N LYS A 73 7.87 -1.67 17.74
CA LYS A 73 7.25 -1.33 19.02
C LYS A 73 6.14 -0.33 18.80
N LEU A 74 4.97 -0.56 19.40
CA LEU A 74 3.87 0.40 19.37
C LEU A 74 4.32 1.70 20.05
N SER A 75 4.02 2.83 19.43
CA SER A 75 4.34 4.16 19.92
C SER A 75 3.06 4.93 20.17
N LYS A 76 3.00 5.64 21.30
CA LYS A 76 1.87 6.53 21.65
C LYS A 76 2.03 7.94 21.08
N THR A 77 2.98 8.13 20.16
CA THR A 77 3.34 9.45 19.65
C THR A 77 2.32 9.90 18.61
N VAL A 78 1.75 11.09 18.79
CA VAL A 78 0.70 11.66 17.90
C VAL A 78 1.30 12.60 16.84
N LEU A 79 2.59 12.46 16.53
CA LEU A 79 3.31 13.37 15.64
C LEU A 79 3.27 12.95 14.17
N VAL A 80 2.67 11.79 13.85
CA VAL A 80 2.47 11.36 12.46
C VAL A 80 1.18 11.98 11.94
N PRO A 81 1.19 12.64 10.76
CA PRO A 81 -0.02 13.19 10.16
C PRO A 81 -1.13 12.14 10.06
N THR A 82 -2.36 12.55 10.34
CA THR A 82 -3.54 11.69 10.18
C THR A 82 -4.04 11.69 8.73
N ASN A 83 -3.74 12.74 7.96
CA ASN A 83 -4.05 12.76 6.54
C ASN A 83 -3.04 11.90 5.78
N VAL A 84 -3.40 10.63 5.59
CA VAL A 84 -2.53 9.64 4.94
C VAL A 84 -2.64 9.64 3.43
N TYR A 85 -3.60 10.35 2.83
CA TYR A 85 -3.90 10.30 1.39
C TYR A 85 -3.46 11.56 0.66
N SER A 86 -3.05 11.39 -0.60
CA SER A 86 -2.71 12.47 -1.53
C SER A 86 -3.48 12.26 -2.82
N PHE A 87 -4.75 12.70 -2.83
CA PHE A 87 -5.67 12.39 -3.92
C PHE A 87 -5.25 13.03 -5.25
N THR A 88 -5.23 12.20 -6.29
CA THR A 88 -4.98 12.61 -7.67
C THR A 88 -6.30 13.02 -8.32
N PRO A 89 -6.38 14.20 -8.95
CA PRO A 89 -7.56 14.62 -9.71
C PRO A 89 -7.89 13.62 -10.83
N ALA A 90 -9.18 13.35 -11.06
CA ALA A 90 -9.63 12.42 -12.09
C ALA A 90 -9.02 12.67 -13.49
N PRO A 91 -8.92 13.92 -14.00
CA PRO A 91 -8.29 14.19 -15.30
C PRO A 91 -6.85 13.69 -15.41
N ASP A 92 -6.10 13.71 -14.31
CA ASP A 92 -4.69 13.28 -14.28
C ASP A 92 -4.57 11.75 -14.24
N VAL A 93 -5.57 11.06 -13.67
CA VAL A 93 -5.63 9.58 -13.64
C VAL A 93 -5.87 9.00 -15.04
N PHE A 94 -6.71 9.65 -15.85
CA PHE A 94 -7.05 9.19 -17.20
C PHE A 94 -6.15 9.75 -18.30
N ASN A 95 -5.08 10.45 -17.92
CA ASN A 95 -4.14 11.01 -18.88
C ASN A 95 -3.31 9.89 -19.54
N GLU A 96 -3.17 9.92 -20.87
CA GLU A 96 -2.37 8.95 -21.62
C GLU A 96 -0.86 9.01 -21.29
N SER A 97 -0.37 10.14 -20.76
CA SER A 97 1.01 10.30 -20.29
C SER A 97 1.22 9.85 -18.84
N TYR A 98 0.29 9.08 -18.26
CA TYR A 98 0.36 8.63 -16.88
C TYR A 98 1.58 7.73 -16.61
N ASP A 99 2.31 8.04 -15.53
CA ASP A 99 3.45 7.23 -15.10
C ASP A 99 2.98 5.96 -14.37
N ASN A 100 2.93 4.86 -15.13
CA ASN A 100 2.57 3.53 -14.63
C ASN A 100 3.57 2.95 -13.60
N ASN A 101 4.66 3.65 -13.30
CA ASN A 101 5.59 3.22 -12.26
C ASN A 101 5.13 3.53 -10.84
N TYR A 102 4.15 4.42 -10.65
CA TYR A 102 3.65 4.82 -9.33
C TYR A 102 2.14 4.62 -9.20
N LEU A 103 1.69 4.35 -7.98
CA LEU A 103 0.27 4.28 -7.63
C LEU A 103 -0.27 5.67 -7.32
N VAL A 104 -1.58 5.84 -7.49
CA VAL A 104 -2.32 7.06 -7.14
C VAL A 104 -3.37 6.79 -6.08
N ASP A 105 -3.63 7.80 -5.25
CA ASP A 105 -4.77 7.80 -4.35
C ASP A 105 -5.96 8.44 -5.10
N VAL A 106 -7.10 7.76 -5.18
CA VAL A 106 -8.33 8.31 -5.81
C VAL A 106 -9.46 8.38 -4.79
N ILE A 107 -10.31 9.40 -4.92
CA ILE A 107 -11.51 9.58 -4.11
C ILE A 107 -12.68 9.99 -4.99
N GLY A 108 -13.86 9.48 -4.67
CA GLY A 108 -15.11 9.81 -5.37
C GLY A 108 -16.30 9.20 -4.64
N VAL A 109 -17.49 9.64 -5.03
CA VAL A 109 -18.77 9.11 -4.53
C VAL A 109 -19.06 7.81 -5.28
N MET A 110 -19.31 6.72 -4.56
CA MET A 110 -19.72 5.46 -5.18
C MET A 110 -21.14 5.59 -5.72
N ILE A 111 -21.28 5.58 -7.04
CA ILE A 111 -22.57 5.73 -7.74
C ILE A 111 -23.10 4.42 -8.32
N GLY A 112 -22.26 3.39 -8.40
CA GLY A 112 -22.63 2.12 -8.99
C GLY A 112 -21.69 0.98 -8.60
N VAL A 113 -22.26 -0.23 -8.52
CA VAL A 113 -21.52 -1.48 -8.38
C VAL A 113 -22.04 -2.41 -9.47
N GLY A 114 -21.15 -2.85 -10.34
CA GLY A 114 -21.45 -3.82 -11.39
C GLY A 114 -21.65 -5.24 -10.84
N VAL A 115 -22.10 -6.13 -11.71
CA VAL A 115 -22.25 -7.55 -11.39
C VAL A 115 -20.87 -8.21 -11.30
N GLU A 116 -20.67 -9.10 -10.32
CA GLU A 116 -19.46 -9.90 -10.19
C GLU A 116 -19.23 -10.76 -11.43
N ARG A 117 -18.01 -10.70 -11.97
CA ARG A 117 -17.56 -11.48 -13.13
C ARG A 117 -16.37 -12.33 -12.73
N GLU A 118 -16.18 -13.45 -13.42
CA GLU A 118 -14.93 -14.20 -13.36
C GLU A 118 -14.09 -13.88 -14.59
N TYR A 119 -12.82 -13.58 -14.38
CA TYR A 119 -11.82 -13.37 -15.41
C TYR A 119 -10.72 -14.43 -15.27
N GLU A 120 -10.37 -15.08 -16.37
CA GLU A 120 -9.28 -16.07 -16.38
C GLU A 120 -8.04 -15.45 -17.03
N ARG A 121 -6.94 -15.43 -16.27
CA ARG A 121 -5.62 -15.01 -16.74
C ARG A 121 -4.60 -16.04 -16.31
N ASP A 122 -3.78 -16.51 -17.25
CA ASP A 122 -2.72 -17.50 -16.99
C ASP A 122 -3.23 -18.77 -16.27
N GLY A 123 -4.46 -19.20 -16.59
CA GLY A 123 -5.13 -20.35 -15.98
C GLY A 123 -5.67 -20.13 -14.56
N VAL A 124 -5.55 -18.90 -14.03
CA VAL A 124 -6.08 -18.52 -12.72
C VAL A 124 -7.37 -17.75 -12.90
N LYS A 125 -8.46 -18.28 -12.33
CA LYS A 125 -9.75 -17.59 -12.28
C LYS A 125 -9.77 -16.59 -11.13
N THR A 126 -10.08 -15.34 -11.45
CA THR A 126 -10.14 -14.22 -10.52
C THR A 126 -11.52 -13.57 -10.59
N LYS A 127 -12.13 -13.32 -9.42
CA LYS A 127 -13.37 -12.57 -9.33
C LYS A 127 -13.11 -11.08 -9.50
N MET A 128 -13.94 -10.41 -10.29
CA MET A 128 -13.86 -8.99 -10.60
C MET A 128 -15.21 -8.33 -10.35
N ASN A 129 -15.19 -7.24 -9.57
CA ASN A 129 -16.33 -6.33 -9.43
C ASN A 129 -15.93 -4.98 -10.01
N VAL A 130 -16.79 -4.42 -10.86
CA VAL A 130 -16.64 -3.05 -11.36
C VAL A 130 -17.30 -2.11 -10.37
N ILE A 131 -16.62 -1.05 -9.99
CA ILE A 131 -17.19 0.03 -9.18
C ILE A 131 -17.13 1.32 -9.99
N GLU A 132 -18.17 2.13 -9.87
CA GLU A 132 -18.27 3.44 -10.52
C GLU A 132 -18.16 4.53 -9.45
N LEU A 133 -17.21 5.43 -9.65
CA LEU A 133 -16.94 6.56 -8.77
C LEU A 133 -17.19 7.86 -9.53
N ASP A 134 -18.03 8.74 -8.96
CA ASP A 134 -18.16 10.12 -9.42
C ASP A 134 -17.15 11.01 -8.68
N SER A 135 -16.39 11.80 -9.44
CA SER A 135 -15.37 12.72 -8.92
C SER A 135 -15.92 14.12 -8.63
N ASN A 136 -17.13 14.45 -9.07
CA ASN A 136 -17.68 15.82 -8.98
C ASN A 136 -18.65 16.04 -7.81
N GLY A 137 -19.19 14.96 -7.20
CA GLY A 137 -20.06 15.04 -6.04
C GLY A 137 -21.51 15.40 -6.36
#